data_AF-H2NFA9-F1
#
_entry.id   AF-H2NFA9-F1
#
_cell.length_a   1.000
_cell.length_b   1.000
_cell.length_c   1.000
_cell.angle_alpha   90.00
_cell.angle_beta   90.00
_cell.angle_gamma   90.00
#
_symmetry.space_group_name_H-M   'P 1'
#
loop_
_entity.id
_entity.type
_entity.pdbx_description
1 polymer ?
#
loop_
_entity_poly.entity_id
_entity_poly.type
_entity_poly.pdbx_seq_one_letter_code
_entity_poly.pdbx_strand_id
1 'polypeptide(L)'
;MAAEPVEDNCINFVAMKFIDNTLYFIENLESDYFGKLESKFSIIRNLNDQVLFIDEGNQPLFEDMTDSDCRDNAPRTIFIISMYKDSQPRGMAVTISVKCEKISTLSCENKIISFKEMNPPDNIKDTKSDIIFFQRSVPGHDNKMQFESSSYEGYFLACEKERDLFKLILKKEDELGDRSIMFTVQNED
;
A
#
# COMPACT_ATOMS: atom_id res chain seq x y z
N MET A 1 17.00 -22.23 50.76
CA MET A 1 16.05 -21.64 49.80
C MET A 1 16.70 -20.39 49.23
N ALA A 2 17.41 -20.51 48.12
CA ALA A 2 17.81 -19.34 47.32
C ALA A 2 16.67 -19.09 46.33
N ALA A 3 16.24 -17.84 46.18
CA ALA A 3 15.25 -17.49 45.18
C ALA A 3 15.83 -17.71 43.79
N GLU A 4 15.14 -18.49 42.96
CA GLU A 4 15.48 -18.64 41.55
C GLU A 4 15.29 -17.29 40.85
N PRO A 5 16.24 -16.85 40.00
CA PRO A 5 16.05 -15.65 39.21
C PRO A 5 14.90 -15.87 38.23
N VAL A 6 13.90 -15.01 38.30
CA VAL A 6 12.81 -14.93 37.32
C VAL A 6 13.45 -14.55 35.99
N GLU A 7 13.38 -15.45 35.00
CA GLU A 7 13.72 -15.15 33.61
C GLU A 7 12.69 -14.15 33.09
N ASP A 8 12.94 -12.86 33.33
CA ASP A 8 12.09 -11.79 32.82
C ASP A 8 12.93 -10.76 32.08
N ASN A 9 12.48 -10.48 30.85
CA ASN A 9 12.84 -9.33 30.02
C ASN A 9 14.28 -9.25 29.51
N CYS A 10 14.66 -10.19 28.64
CA CYS A 10 15.77 -9.96 27.72
C CYS A 10 15.41 -8.81 26.76
N ILE A 11 15.89 -7.60 27.06
CA ILE A 11 15.97 -6.51 26.09
C ILE A 11 17.03 -6.91 25.07
N ASN A 12 16.62 -7.05 23.81
CA ASN A 12 17.53 -7.38 22.72
C ASN A 12 18.36 -6.13 22.38
N PHE A 13 19.52 -5.99 23.02
CA PHE A 13 20.37 -4.82 22.79
C PHE A 13 21.03 -4.93 21.41
N VAL A 14 20.78 -3.92 20.56
CA VAL A 14 21.59 -3.64 19.37
C VAL A 14 23.07 -3.49 19.76
N ALA A 15 23.98 -3.72 18.81
CA ALA A 15 25.41 -3.61 19.04
C ALA A 15 25.75 -2.24 19.66
N MET A 16 26.55 -2.22 20.73
CA MET A 16 26.91 -1.00 21.45
C MET A 16 28.42 -0.79 21.41
N LYS A 17 28.84 0.47 21.33
CA LYS A 17 30.23 0.89 21.41
C LYS A 17 30.40 1.87 22.56
N PHE A 18 31.42 1.67 23.37
CA PHE A 18 31.76 2.57 24.46
C PHE A 18 33.02 3.36 24.07
N ILE A 19 32.95 4.69 24.09
CA ILE A 19 34.07 5.59 23.79
C ILE A 19 34.02 6.76 24.78
N ASP A 20 35.14 7.10 25.42
CA ASP A 20 35.27 8.26 26.31
C ASP A 20 34.13 8.42 27.33
N ASN A 21 33.84 7.34 28.06
CA ASN A 21 32.77 7.28 29.05
C ASN A 21 31.34 7.50 28.51
N THR A 22 31.17 7.48 27.19
CA THR A 22 29.91 7.65 26.49
C THR A 22 29.53 6.34 25.81
N LEU A 23 28.29 5.89 26.03
CA LEU A 23 27.72 4.72 25.37
C LEU A 23 27.07 5.15 24.05
N TYR A 24 27.57 4.62 22.94
CA TYR A 24 27.03 4.80 21.61
C TYR A 24 26.29 3.52 21.20
N PHE A 25 25.07 3.66 20.73
CA PHE A 25 24.43 2.58 19.98
C PHE A 25 25.11 2.51 18.60
N ILE A 26 25.67 1.35 18.25
CA ILE A 26 26.12 1.05 16.88
C ILE A 26 24.87 0.72 16.09
N GLU A 27 24.05 1.74 15.92
CA GLU A 27 22.91 1.66 15.04
C GLU A 27 23.40 1.91 13.62
N ASN A 28 23.13 0.98 12.72
CA ASN A 28 22.56 1.41 11.46
C ASN A 28 21.15 1.83 11.87
N LEU A 29 20.98 3.11 12.25
CA LEU A 29 19.70 3.66 12.74
C LEU A 29 18.63 3.07 11.81
N GLU A 30 17.57 2.48 12.38
CA GLU A 30 16.38 2.14 11.63
C GLU A 30 15.88 3.47 11.05
N SER A 31 16.50 3.88 9.94
CA SER A 31 16.21 5.11 9.24
C SER A 31 14.75 5.01 8.88
N ASP A 32 14.10 6.16 8.74
CA ASP A 32 12.70 6.22 8.34
C ASP A 32 12.54 5.68 6.90
N TYR A 33 12.58 4.36 6.75
CA TYR A 33 12.58 3.63 5.50
C TYR A 33 11.39 2.70 5.43
N PHE A 34 10.77 2.67 4.25
CA PHE A 34 9.85 1.60 3.91
C PHE A 34 10.68 0.38 3.54
N GLY A 35 10.64 -0.68 4.37
CA GLY A 35 11.27 -1.97 4.08
C GLY A 35 10.23 -3.00 3.63
N LYS A 36 10.37 -3.55 2.43
CA LYS A 36 9.40 -4.50 1.86
C LYS A 36 9.33 -5.78 2.71
N LEU A 37 8.11 -6.21 3.02
CA LEU A 37 7.82 -7.39 3.83
C LEU A 37 7.39 -8.57 2.96
N GLU A 38 6.19 -8.48 2.38
CA GLU A 38 5.59 -9.52 1.54
C GLU A 38 4.79 -8.90 0.41
N SER A 39 4.46 -9.69 -0.60
CA SER A 39 3.62 -9.29 -1.73
C SER A 39 2.48 -10.28 -1.89
N LYS A 40 1.26 -9.78 -2.09
CA LYS A 40 0.07 -10.59 -2.35
C LYS A 40 -0.53 -10.24 -3.70
N PHE A 41 -1.05 -11.26 -4.39
CA PHE A 41 -1.89 -11.05 -5.56
C PHE A 41 -3.30 -10.75 -5.10
N SER A 42 -3.91 -9.72 -5.67
CA SER A 42 -5.20 -9.24 -5.22
C SER A 42 -6.04 -8.70 -6.37
N ILE A 43 -7.35 -8.88 -6.26
CA ILE A 43 -8.36 -8.19 -7.06
C ILE A 43 -8.89 -7.03 -6.21
N ILE A 44 -8.95 -5.84 -6.82
CA ILE A 44 -9.45 -4.62 -6.16
C ILE A 44 -10.79 -4.26 -6.78
N ARG A 45 -11.81 -4.05 -5.96
CA ARG A 45 -13.14 -3.60 -6.42
C ARG A 45 -13.55 -2.30 -5.74
N ASN A 46 -14.29 -1.45 -6.45
CA ASN A 46 -14.93 -0.29 -5.84
C ASN A 46 -16.24 -0.71 -5.11
N LEU A 47 -16.95 0.23 -4.47
CA LEU A 47 -18.18 -0.11 -3.74
C LEU A 47 -19.38 -0.55 -4.61
N ASN A 48 -19.29 -0.37 -5.92
CA ASN A 48 -20.28 -0.88 -6.87
C ASN A 48 -19.90 -2.28 -7.39
N ASP A 49 -18.92 -2.94 -6.76
CA ASP A 49 -18.40 -4.27 -7.12
C ASP A 49 -17.68 -4.33 -8.48
N GLN A 50 -17.44 -3.17 -9.10
CA GLN A 50 -16.67 -3.05 -10.34
C GLN A 50 -15.18 -3.28 -10.06
N VAL A 51 -14.54 -4.05 -10.93
CA VAL A 51 -13.16 -4.52 -10.82
C VAL A 51 -12.21 -3.50 -11.42
N LEU A 52 -11.16 -3.16 -10.68
CA LEU A 52 -10.04 -2.40 -11.21
C LEU A 52 -9.31 -3.25 -12.25
N PHE A 53 -8.99 -2.68 -13.40
CA PHE A 53 -8.13 -3.31 -14.40
C PHE A 53 -7.32 -2.27 -15.18
N ILE A 54 -6.32 -2.73 -15.91
CA ILE A 54 -5.50 -1.91 -16.80
C ILE A 54 -5.93 -2.12 -18.24
N ASP A 55 -6.42 -1.06 -18.90
CA ASP A 55 -6.81 -1.10 -20.31
C ASP A 55 -5.60 -1.19 -21.27
N GLU A 56 -5.86 -1.32 -22.57
CA GLU A 56 -4.81 -1.37 -23.59
C GLU A 56 -3.93 -0.11 -23.65
N GLY A 57 -4.46 1.03 -23.21
CA GLY A 57 -3.76 2.32 -23.11
C GLY A 57 -2.98 2.50 -21.80
N ASN A 58 -2.87 1.47 -20.96
CA ASN A 58 -2.28 1.50 -19.62
C ASN A 58 -3.01 2.45 -18.64
N GLN A 59 -4.31 2.66 -18.85
CA GLN A 59 -5.16 3.43 -17.95
C GLN A 59 -5.82 2.52 -16.91
N PRO A 60 -5.83 2.92 -15.62
CA PRO A 60 -6.54 2.18 -14.59
C PRO A 60 -8.03 2.55 -14.57
N LEU A 61 -8.87 1.59 -14.91
CA LEU A 61 -10.32 1.73 -15.05
C LEU A 61 -11.07 0.72 -14.17
N PHE A 62 -12.36 0.98 -13.93
CA PHE A 62 -13.26 0.06 -13.25
C PHE A 62 -14.40 -0.38 -14.17
N GLU A 63 -14.68 -1.68 -14.21
CA GLU A 63 -15.79 -2.26 -14.99
C GLU A 63 -16.48 -3.41 -14.25
N ASP A 64 -17.73 -3.66 -14.60
CA ASP A 64 -18.50 -4.80 -14.09
C ASP A 64 -17.92 -6.10 -14.67
N MET A 65 -17.36 -6.96 -13.80
CA MET A 65 -16.74 -8.23 -14.19
C MET A 65 -17.16 -9.34 -13.22
N THR A 66 -17.58 -10.47 -13.78
CA THR A 66 -17.76 -11.71 -13.02
C THR A 66 -16.42 -12.34 -12.65
N ASP A 67 -16.40 -13.30 -11.74
CA ASP A 67 -15.17 -14.02 -11.39
C ASP A 67 -14.53 -14.75 -12.58
N SER A 68 -15.33 -15.19 -13.56
CA SER A 68 -14.82 -15.77 -14.80
C SER A 68 -14.14 -14.70 -15.65
N ASP A 69 -14.79 -13.54 -15.83
CA ASP A 69 -14.24 -12.43 -16.60
C ASP A 69 -12.94 -11.93 -15.96
N CYS A 70 -12.84 -11.91 -14.62
CA CYS A 70 -11.61 -11.54 -13.93
C CYS A 70 -10.44 -12.46 -14.30
N ARG A 71 -10.67 -13.77 -14.37
CA ARG A 71 -9.64 -14.76 -14.74
C ARG A 71 -9.28 -14.68 -16.21
N ASP A 72 -10.26 -14.49 -17.08
CA ASP A 72 -10.06 -14.38 -18.53
C ASP A 72 -9.31 -13.10 -18.91
N ASN A 73 -9.51 -12.01 -18.14
CA ASN A 73 -8.80 -10.73 -18.31
C ASN A 73 -7.46 -10.66 -17.55
N ALA A 74 -7.05 -11.73 -16.85
CA ALA A 74 -5.72 -11.79 -16.28
C ALA A 74 -4.66 -11.67 -17.39
N PRO A 75 -3.55 -10.95 -17.15
CA PRO A 75 -3.09 -10.43 -15.87
C PRO A 75 -3.57 -9.00 -15.55
N ARG A 76 -4.42 -8.38 -16.38
CA ARG A 76 -4.79 -6.94 -16.27
C ARG A 76 -5.67 -6.62 -15.07
N THR A 77 -6.29 -7.63 -14.47
CA THR A 77 -7.20 -7.57 -13.31
C THR A 77 -6.53 -7.97 -12.00
N ILE A 78 -5.29 -8.50 -12.06
CA ILE A 78 -4.58 -9.03 -10.89
C ILE A 78 -3.45 -8.07 -10.50
N PHE A 79 -3.60 -7.46 -9.32
CA PHE A 79 -2.63 -6.52 -8.76
C PHE A 79 -1.74 -7.19 -7.74
N ILE A 80 -0.51 -6.69 -7.62
CA ILE A 80 0.48 -7.12 -6.64
C ILE A 80 0.54 -6.03 -5.57
N ILE A 81 -0.07 -6.28 -4.41
CA ILE A 81 0.02 -5.40 -3.25
C ILE A 81 1.25 -5.81 -2.45
N SER A 82 2.31 -4.99 -2.49
CA SER A 82 3.51 -5.21 -1.68
C SER A 82 3.42 -4.39 -0.40
N MET A 83 3.53 -5.05 0.73
CA MET A 83 3.50 -4.45 2.07
C MET A 83 4.90 -4.03 2.49
N TYR A 84 4.97 -2.92 3.22
CA TYR A 84 6.21 -2.36 3.74
C TYR A 84 6.08 -2.11 5.24
N LYS A 85 7.17 -2.39 5.97
CA LYS A 85 7.36 -1.88 7.32
C LYS A 85 7.51 -0.36 7.23
N ASP A 86 6.67 0.38 7.96
CA ASP A 86 6.80 1.82 8.20
C ASP A 86 7.18 2.03 9.67
N SER A 87 8.01 3.04 9.95
CA SER A 87 8.33 3.48 11.31
C SER A 87 7.16 4.24 11.96
N GLN A 88 6.17 4.70 11.18
CA GLN A 88 5.04 5.50 11.65
C GLN A 88 3.69 4.76 11.61
N PRO A 89 2.84 4.87 12.66
CA PRO A 89 1.56 4.15 12.74
C PRO A 89 0.44 4.88 11.96
N ARG A 90 0.61 5.04 10.65
CA ARG A 90 -0.34 5.74 9.76
C ARG A 90 -1.12 4.78 8.85
N GLY A 91 -1.21 3.50 9.20
CA GLY A 91 -1.77 2.44 8.34
C GLY A 91 -0.70 1.55 7.73
N MET A 92 -1.10 0.51 7.01
CA MET A 92 -0.16 -0.40 6.35
C MET A 92 0.40 0.26 5.09
N ALA A 93 1.70 0.52 5.05
CA ALA A 93 2.34 1.07 3.86
C ALA A 93 2.37 0.01 2.74
N VAL A 94 1.84 0.36 1.57
CA VAL A 94 1.77 -0.54 0.42
C VAL A 94 2.12 0.15 -0.89
N THR A 95 2.67 -0.62 -1.83
CA THR A 95 2.67 -0.28 -3.26
C THR A 95 1.68 -1.18 -3.98
N ILE A 96 1.02 -0.66 -5.01
CA ILE A 96 0.12 -1.43 -5.89
C ILE A 96 0.80 -1.56 -7.25
N SER A 97 1.14 -2.77 -7.67
CA SER A 97 1.76 -3.04 -8.96
C SER A 97 0.89 -3.95 -9.82
N VAL A 98 1.18 -4.03 -11.11
CA VAL A 98 0.52 -4.92 -12.06
C VAL A 98 1.57 -5.48 -13.02
N LYS A 99 1.41 -6.73 -13.45
CA LYS A 99 2.34 -7.38 -14.39
C LYS A 99 1.62 -7.69 -15.69
N CYS A 100 1.65 -6.73 -16.62
CA CYS A 100 1.24 -6.96 -18.01
C CYS A 100 2.47 -7.49 -18.79
N GLU A 101 2.96 -6.75 -19.78
CA GLU A 101 4.23 -7.07 -20.46
C GLU A 101 5.44 -6.92 -19.53
N LYS A 102 5.39 -5.88 -18.68
CA LYS A 102 6.38 -5.56 -17.65
C LYS A 102 5.64 -5.24 -16.35
N ILE A 103 6.39 -5.20 -15.25
CA ILE A 103 5.85 -4.76 -13.98
C ILE A 103 5.79 -3.24 -13.99
N SER A 104 4.60 -2.72 -13.73
CA SER A 104 4.36 -1.30 -13.51
C SER A 104 3.79 -1.08 -12.11
N THR A 105 4.19 -0.01 -11.46
CA THR A 105 3.76 0.35 -10.10
C THR A 105 2.97 1.65 -10.14
N LEU A 106 1.84 1.66 -9.42
CA LEU A 106 0.96 2.81 -9.28
C LEU A 106 1.73 3.97 -8.63
N SER A 107 1.63 5.14 -9.24
CA SER A 107 2.20 6.39 -8.74
C SER A 107 1.15 7.48 -8.76
N CYS A 108 1.20 8.34 -7.74
CA CYS A 108 0.39 9.55 -7.64
C CYS A 108 1.20 10.84 -7.79
N GLU A 109 2.38 10.77 -8.42
CA GLU A 109 3.26 11.94 -8.64
C GLU A 109 2.46 13.10 -9.27
N ASN A 110 2.68 14.32 -8.77
CA ASN A 110 1.93 15.52 -9.18
C ASN A 110 0.41 15.42 -8.96
N LYS A 111 -0.04 14.56 -8.04
CA LYS A 111 -1.46 14.24 -7.78
C LYS A 111 -2.19 13.60 -8.97
N ILE A 112 -1.44 13.03 -9.91
CA ILE A 112 -2.00 12.35 -11.10
C ILE A 112 -1.71 10.86 -10.97
N ILE A 113 -2.75 10.05 -11.09
CA ILE A 113 -2.63 8.59 -11.07
C ILE A 113 -2.06 8.09 -12.40
N SER A 114 -0.99 7.30 -12.32
CA SER A 114 -0.38 6.64 -13.46
C SER A 114 0.33 5.36 -13.04
N PHE A 115 0.47 4.40 -13.96
CA PHE A 115 1.32 3.23 -13.77
C PHE A 115 2.69 3.49 -14.39
N LYS A 116 3.73 3.53 -13.56
CA LYS A 116 5.12 3.70 -14.00
C LYS A 116 5.79 2.36 -14.17
N GLU A 117 6.48 2.15 -15.29
CA GLU A 117 7.25 0.93 -15.54
C GLU A 117 8.42 0.82 -14.54
N MET A 118 8.17 0.14 -13.41
CA MET A 118 9.14 -0.12 -12.36
C MET A 118 8.65 -1.24 -11.43
N ASN A 119 9.58 -2.00 -10.88
CA ASN A 119 9.30 -2.95 -9.82
C ASN A 119 9.08 -2.23 -8.48
N PRO A 120 8.24 -2.78 -7.59
CA PRO A 120 8.16 -2.29 -6.22
C PRO A 120 9.52 -2.51 -5.54
N PRO A 121 10.19 -1.44 -5.06
CA PRO A 121 11.55 -1.51 -4.55
C PRO A 121 11.62 -2.28 -3.22
N ASP A 122 12.75 -2.91 -2.90
CA ASP A 122 12.88 -3.60 -1.60
C ASP A 122 12.97 -2.63 -0.43
N ASN A 123 13.54 -1.45 -0.66
CA ASN A 123 13.71 -0.41 0.35
C ASN A 123 13.50 0.98 -0.26
N ILE A 124 12.82 1.86 0.46
CA ILE A 124 12.67 3.28 0.14
C ILE A 124 13.21 4.08 1.32
N LYS A 125 14.20 4.95 1.08
CA LYS A 125 14.96 5.65 2.14
C LYS A 125 14.26 6.89 2.71
N ASP A 126 13.01 7.12 2.37
CA ASP A 126 12.27 8.33 2.73
C ASP A 126 10.95 7.94 3.42
N THR A 127 10.43 8.85 4.23
CA THR A 127 9.14 8.77 4.94
C THR A 127 7.92 8.94 4.05
N LYS A 128 8.14 9.38 2.80
CA LYS A 128 7.11 9.64 1.79
C LYS A 128 7.58 9.15 0.43
N SER A 129 6.64 8.66 -0.37
CA SER A 129 6.91 8.26 -1.74
C SER A 129 5.64 8.27 -2.58
N ASP A 130 5.72 8.75 -3.81
CA ASP A 130 4.57 8.82 -4.70
C ASP A 130 4.01 7.47 -5.12
N ILE A 131 4.70 6.37 -4.78
CA ILE A 131 4.23 4.99 -5.01
C ILE A 131 3.70 4.31 -3.74
N ILE A 132 3.89 4.93 -2.57
CA ILE A 132 3.45 4.39 -1.28
C ILE A 132 2.10 5.00 -0.91
N PHE A 133 1.17 4.10 -0.60
CA PHE A 133 -0.14 4.40 -0.06
C PHE A 133 -0.30 3.73 1.31
N PHE A 134 -0.97 4.39 2.23
CA PHE A 134 -1.37 3.81 3.51
C PHE A 134 -2.72 3.15 3.36
N GLN A 135 -2.72 1.81 3.35
CA GLN A 135 -3.92 1.00 3.40
C GLN A 135 -4.49 1.01 4.82
N ARG A 136 -5.77 1.37 4.95
CA ARG A 136 -6.50 1.42 6.22
C ARG A 136 -7.89 0.81 6.08
N SER A 137 -8.34 0.10 7.11
CA SER A 137 -9.73 -0.34 7.20
C SER A 137 -10.65 0.84 7.53
N VAL A 138 -11.82 0.90 6.92
CA VAL A 138 -12.84 1.91 7.20
C VAL A 138 -13.50 1.59 8.55
N PRO A 139 -13.53 2.51 9.53
CA PRO A 139 -14.19 2.26 10.82
C PRO A 139 -15.64 1.80 10.66
N GLY A 140 -15.99 0.70 11.32
CA GLY A 140 -17.33 0.08 11.23
C GLY A 140 -17.53 -0.85 10.03
N HIS A 141 -16.50 -1.10 9.21
CA HIS A 141 -16.54 -2.03 8.09
C HIS A 141 -15.28 -2.88 8.02
N ASP A 142 -15.40 -4.19 8.29
CA ASP A 142 -14.24 -5.08 8.37
C ASP A 142 -13.57 -5.37 7.01
N ASN A 143 -14.32 -5.21 5.91
CA ASN A 143 -13.88 -5.59 4.56
C ASN A 143 -13.59 -4.41 3.63
N LYS A 144 -13.78 -3.17 4.10
CA LYS A 144 -13.58 -1.96 3.27
C LYS A 144 -12.26 -1.32 3.61
N MET A 145 -11.53 -0.97 2.57
CA MET A 145 -10.21 -0.37 2.63
C MET A 145 -10.21 1.00 1.97
N GLN A 146 -9.39 1.89 2.50
CA GLN A 146 -8.99 3.17 1.89
C GLN A 146 -7.49 3.16 1.67
N PHE A 147 -7.03 3.91 0.67
CA PHE A 147 -5.61 4.05 0.34
C PHE A 147 -5.24 5.52 0.30
N GLU A 148 -4.61 6.01 1.38
CA GLU A 148 -4.15 7.40 1.47
C GLU A 148 -2.75 7.54 0.85
N SER A 149 -2.49 8.59 0.09
CA SER A 149 -1.14 8.86 -0.43
C SER A 149 -0.17 9.22 0.70
N SER A 150 1.04 8.64 0.68
CA SER A 150 2.08 9.05 1.63
C SER A 150 2.69 10.42 1.30
N SER A 151 2.74 10.79 0.03
CA SER A 151 3.25 12.10 -0.43
C SER A 151 2.26 13.23 -0.26
N TYR A 152 0.96 12.93 -0.38
CA TYR A 152 -0.13 13.91 -0.35
C TYR A 152 -1.13 13.57 0.75
N GLU A 153 -0.89 14.09 1.95
CA GLU A 153 -1.76 13.89 3.12
C GLU A 153 -3.20 14.37 2.85
N GLY A 154 -4.17 13.56 3.26
CA GLY A 154 -5.60 13.77 3.01
C GLY A 154 -6.06 13.49 1.58
N TYR A 155 -5.17 13.00 0.70
CA TYR A 155 -5.53 12.54 -0.63
C TYR A 155 -5.59 11.02 -0.69
N PHE A 156 -6.66 10.50 -1.27
CA PHE A 156 -6.96 9.08 -1.35
C PHE A 156 -7.14 8.63 -2.78
N LEU A 157 -6.86 7.35 -3.04
CA LEU A 157 -7.34 6.69 -4.24
C LEU A 157 -8.87 6.71 -4.27
N ALA A 158 -9.45 6.95 -5.44
CA ALA A 158 -10.89 6.97 -5.61
C ALA A 158 -11.32 6.46 -6.99
N CYS A 159 -12.55 5.96 -7.06
CA CYS A 159 -13.26 5.73 -8.32
C CYS A 159 -14.07 6.98 -8.67
N GLU A 160 -13.82 7.58 -9.84
CA GLU A 160 -14.60 8.70 -10.36
C GLU A 160 -15.14 8.38 -11.75
N LYS A 161 -16.42 8.71 -11.99
CA LYS A 161 -17.03 8.58 -13.31
C LYS A 161 -16.69 9.80 -14.16
N GLU A 162 -15.94 9.60 -15.23
CA GLU A 162 -15.68 10.62 -16.25
C GLU A 162 -16.31 10.17 -17.58
N ARG A 163 -17.38 10.86 -17.99
CA ARG A 163 -18.23 10.45 -19.13
C ARG A 163 -18.79 9.04 -18.91
N ASP A 164 -18.40 8.08 -19.75
CA ASP A 164 -18.85 6.69 -19.71
C ASP A 164 -17.85 5.76 -19.02
N LEU A 165 -16.70 6.28 -18.57
CA LEU A 165 -15.64 5.49 -17.94
C LEU A 165 -15.59 5.75 -16.43
N PHE A 166 -15.30 4.70 -15.66
CA PHE A 166 -14.96 4.81 -14.25
C PHE A 166 -13.45 4.73 -14.10
N LYS A 167 -12.82 5.81 -13.64
CA LYS A 167 -11.37 5.94 -13.56
C LYS A 167 -10.87 5.85 -12.14
N LEU A 168 -9.69 5.27 -11.96
CA LEU A 168 -8.93 5.44 -10.72
C LEU A 168 -8.24 6.80 -10.72
N ILE A 169 -8.56 7.63 -9.72
CA ILE A 169 -7.98 8.96 -9.54
C ILE A 169 -7.42 9.14 -8.14
N LEU A 170 -6.70 10.24 -7.94
CA LEU A 170 -6.32 10.73 -6.62
C LEU A 170 -7.19 11.93 -6.29
N LYS A 171 -7.87 11.92 -5.16
CA LYS A 171 -8.69 13.06 -4.73
C LYS A 171 -8.57 13.34 -3.25
N LYS A 172 -8.88 14.56 -2.86
CA LYS A 172 -8.92 14.95 -1.45
C LYS A 172 -10.19 14.40 -0.81
N GLU A 173 -10.10 13.93 0.42
CA GLU A 173 -11.30 13.62 1.21
C GLU A 173 -11.93 14.95 1.67
N ASP A 174 -13.03 15.34 1.01
CA ASP A 174 -13.74 16.59 1.31
C ASP A 174 -14.94 16.37 2.25
N GLU A 175 -15.46 15.14 2.33
CA GLU A 175 -16.62 14.78 3.15
C GLU A 175 -16.38 13.46 3.92
N LEU A 176 -16.82 13.42 5.18
CA LEU A 176 -16.76 12.21 6.01
C LEU A 176 -17.65 11.12 5.41
N GLY A 177 -17.06 9.94 5.18
CA GLY A 177 -17.79 8.79 4.66
C GLY A 177 -17.96 8.78 3.14
N ASP A 178 -17.11 9.49 2.42
CA ASP A 178 -17.04 9.41 0.96
C ASP A 178 -16.88 7.96 0.50
N ARG A 179 -17.89 7.49 -0.23
CA ARG A 179 -18.01 6.11 -0.68
C ARG A 179 -17.07 5.76 -1.82
N SER A 180 -16.63 6.76 -2.58
CA SER A 180 -15.83 6.53 -3.78
C SER A 180 -14.34 6.26 -3.49
N ILE A 181 -13.88 6.55 -2.27
CA ILE A 181 -12.52 6.22 -1.78
C ILE A 181 -12.45 4.84 -1.11
N MET A 182 -13.57 4.12 -1.07
CA MET A 182 -13.66 2.81 -0.42
C MET A 182 -13.57 1.69 -1.45
N PHE A 183 -12.76 0.68 -1.12
CA PHE A 183 -12.53 -0.48 -1.96
C PHE A 183 -12.65 -1.77 -1.15
N THR A 184 -12.88 -2.87 -1.84
CA THR A 184 -12.64 -4.22 -1.29
C THR A 184 -11.40 -4.80 -1.93
N VAL A 185 -10.57 -5.45 -1.11
CA VAL A 185 -9.35 -6.12 -1.56
C VAL A 185 -9.52 -7.61 -1.32
N GLN A 186 -9.63 -8.38 -2.39
CA GLN A 186 -9.70 -9.84 -2.34
C GLN A 186 -8.31 -10.38 -2.67
N ASN A 187 -7.68 -11.06 -1.72
CA ASN A 187 -6.41 -11.73 -1.96
C ASN A 187 -6.68 -13.06 -2.67
N GLU A 188 -5.87 -13.36 -3.68
CA GLU A 188 -5.79 -14.69 -4.28
C GLU A 188 -4.92 -15.57 -3.35
N ASP A 189 -5.41 -16.77 -3.03
CA ASP A 189 -4.73 -17.77 -2.21
C ASP A 189 -3.65 -18.54 -3.00
#